data_AF-A0A8J7NE55-F1
#
_entry.id   AF-A0A8J7NE55-F1
#
_cell.length_a   1.000
_cell.length_b   1.000
_cell.length_c   1.000
_cell.angle_alpha   90.00
_cell.angle_beta   90.00
_cell.angle_gamma   90.00
#
_symmetry.space_group_name_H-M   'P 1'
#
loop_
_entity.id
_entity.type
_entity.pdbx_description
1 polymer ?
#
loop_
_entity_poly.entity_id
_entity_poly.type
_entity_poly.pdbx_seq_one_letter_code
_entity_poly.pdbx_strand_id
1 'polypeptide(L)'
;MTFKKTIVGGTFDNFHRGHEAILRTAFDISDFVTLGISSDDFAKKFRTEQTESYDVRSKSVKSFCKGLGKRFEIREINDFYGPSTIDGDFDCIVVSEETALRAKEINAVRFKKGLREMVMVVVPFALARDGKPISSYRIRGGEIDERGEPS
;
A
#
# COMPACT_ATOMS: atom_id res chain seq x y z
N MET A 1 18.20 0.43 11.68
CA MET A 1 17.69 1.81 11.64
C MET A 1 16.18 1.74 11.58
N THR A 2 15.49 2.66 12.25
CA THR A 2 14.03 2.74 12.26
C THR A 2 13.64 4.14 11.84
N PHE A 3 12.71 4.28 10.90
CA PHE A 3 12.11 5.55 10.51
C PHE A 3 11.06 5.96 11.56
N LYS A 4 10.87 7.27 11.80
CA LYS A 4 9.89 7.71 12.79
C LYS A 4 8.47 7.57 12.26
N LYS A 5 8.26 7.94 11.00
CA LYS A 5 6.95 7.89 10.34
C LYS A 5 7.09 7.42 8.90
N THR A 6 6.42 6.32 8.59
CA THR A 6 6.37 5.73 7.26
C THR A 6 4.97 5.82 6.68
N ILE A 7 4.85 6.10 5.39
CA ILE A 7 3.58 6.03 4.67
C ILE A 7 3.56 4.85 3.69
N VAL A 8 2.41 4.18 3.63
CA VAL A 8 2.08 3.16 2.63
C VAL A 8 0.75 3.54 2.00
N GLY A 9 0.68 3.57 0.67
CA GLY A 9 -0.54 3.86 -0.07
C GLY A 9 -0.95 2.70 -0.96
N GLY A 10 -2.24 2.41 -1.03
CA GLY A 10 -2.75 1.37 -1.93
C GLY A 10 -4.27 1.25 -1.92
N THR A 11 -4.80 0.47 -2.86
CA THR A 11 -6.22 0.11 -2.85
C THR A 11 -6.50 -1.04 -1.89
N PHE A 12 -5.59 -2.01 -1.77
CA PHE A 12 -5.73 -3.17 -0.88
C PHE A 12 -6.97 -4.05 -1.17
N ASP A 13 -7.34 -4.19 -2.44
CA ASP A 13 -8.43 -5.05 -2.90
C ASP A 13 -8.05 -6.52 -2.90
N ASN A 14 -8.99 -7.41 -2.57
CA ASN A 14 -8.76 -8.84 -2.36
C ASN A 14 -7.49 -9.04 -1.53
N PHE A 15 -7.49 -8.53 -0.31
CA PHE A 15 -6.28 -8.49 0.54
C PHE A 15 -5.51 -9.83 0.51
N HIS A 16 -4.22 -9.77 0.16
CA HIS A 16 -3.44 -10.94 -0.24
C HIS A 16 -1.97 -10.79 0.17
N ARG A 17 -1.16 -11.86 0.03
CA ARG A 17 0.24 -11.88 0.50
C ARG A 17 1.13 -10.78 -0.07
N GLY A 18 0.85 -10.29 -1.28
CA GLY A 18 1.51 -9.08 -1.80
C GLY A 18 1.32 -7.85 -0.91
N HIS A 19 0.09 -7.60 -0.45
CA HIS A 19 -0.20 -6.52 0.50
C HIS A 19 0.46 -6.76 1.85
N GLU A 20 0.43 -8.01 2.35
CA GLU A 20 1.08 -8.37 3.61
C GLU A 20 2.58 -8.07 3.59
N ALA A 21 3.29 -8.39 2.51
CA ALA A 21 4.73 -8.17 2.38
C ALA A 21 5.09 -6.67 2.50
N ILE A 22 4.31 -5.81 1.85
CA ILE A 22 4.48 -4.34 1.91
C ILE A 22 4.24 -3.84 3.33
N LEU A 23 3.13 -4.27 3.94
CA LEU A 23 2.76 -3.83 5.29
C LEU A 23 3.75 -4.32 6.34
N ARG A 24 4.20 -5.59 6.28
CA ARG A 24 5.23 -6.12 7.19
C ARG A 24 6.51 -5.32 7.06
N THR A 25 6.98 -5.07 5.84
CA THR A 25 8.19 -4.26 5.60
C THR A 25 8.06 -2.88 6.25
N ALA A 26 6.93 -2.19 6.04
CA ALA A 26 6.69 -0.87 6.61
C ALA A 26 6.66 -0.89 8.14
N PHE A 27 6.04 -1.90 8.74
CA PHE A 27 6.01 -2.05 10.18
C PHE A 27 7.39 -2.40 10.72
N ASP A 28 8.18 -3.26 10.08
CA ASP A 28 9.51 -3.67 10.57
C ASP A 28 10.48 -2.49 10.65
N ILE A 29 10.41 -1.57 9.68
CA ILE A 29 11.36 -0.45 9.56
C ILE A 29 10.88 0.85 10.20
N SER A 30 9.69 0.90 10.82
CA SER A 30 9.09 2.15 11.29
C SER A 30 8.54 2.08 12.72
N ASP A 31 8.50 3.22 13.39
CA ASP A 31 7.86 3.40 14.72
C ASP A 31 6.36 3.71 14.59
N PHE A 32 5.95 4.33 13.48
CA PHE A 32 4.57 4.70 13.19
C PHE A 32 4.28 4.58 11.69
N VAL A 33 3.18 3.93 11.34
CA VAL A 33 2.77 3.75 9.94
C VAL A 33 1.45 4.47 9.65
N THR A 34 1.44 5.34 8.65
CA THR A 34 0.20 5.88 8.06
C THR A 34 -0.17 5.04 6.84
N LEU A 35 -1.37 4.46 6.86
CA LEU A 35 -1.90 3.62 5.81
C LEU A 35 -2.94 4.39 4.99
N GLY A 36 -2.58 4.81 3.78
CA GLY A 36 -3.47 5.44 2.83
C GLY A 36 -4.25 4.39 2.04
N ILE A 37 -5.56 4.32 2.23
CA ILE A 37 -6.45 3.39 1.52
C ILE A 37 -7.33 4.18 0.56
N SER A 38 -7.32 3.85 -0.73
CA SER A 38 -8.12 4.58 -1.72
C SER A 38 -9.61 4.51 -1.43
N SER A 39 -10.32 5.62 -1.58
CA SER A 39 -11.79 5.64 -1.59
C SER A 39 -12.36 4.77 -2.72
N ASP A 40 -13.63 4.41 -2.61
CA ASP A 40 -14.30 3.64 -3.67
C ASP A 40 -14.36 4.40 -4.99
N ASP A 41 -14.63 5.71 -4.93
CA ASP A 41 -14.68 6.55 -6.12
C ASP A 41 -13.31 6.72 -6.78
N PHE A 42 -12.24 6.79 -5.99
CA PHE A 42 -10.90 6.82 -6.55
C PHE A 42 -10.51 5.46 -7.14
N ALA A 43 -10.78 4.36 -6.44
CA ALA A 43 -10.46 3.01 -6.91
C ALA A 43 -11.14 2.67 -8.25
N LYS A 44 -12.42 3.05 -8.42
CA LYS A 44 -13.20 2.84 -9.66
C LYS A 44 -12.60 3.54 -10.88
N LYS A 45 -11.86 4.64 -10.71
CA LYS A 45 -11.26 5.36 -11.85
C LYS A 45 -10.14 4.59 -12.53
N PHE A 46 -9.50 3.64 -11.83
CA PHE A 46 -8.33 2.92 -12.33
C PHE A 46 -8.58 1.43 -12.53
N ARG A 47 -9.77 0.94 -12.19
CA ARG A 47 -10.11 -0.48 -12.24
C ARG A 47 -11.40 -0.67 -13.01
N THR A 48 -11.32 -1.53 -14.03
CA THR A 48 -12.45 -1.90 -14.89
C THR A 48 -13.42 -2.86 -14.21
N GLU A 49 -12.95 -3.54 -13.15
CA GLU A 49 -13.71 -4.55 -12.41
C GLU A 49 -14.17 -4.06 -11.04
N GLN A 50 -15.20 -4.72 -10.50
CA GLN A 50 -15.76 -4.39 -9.20
C GLN A 50 -14.72 -4.64 -8.10
N THR A 51 -14.16 -3.55 -7.58
CA THR A 51 -13.27 -3.53 -6.41
C THR A 51 -14.11 -3.70 -5.15
N GLU A 52 -13.57 -4.38 -4.12
CA GLU A 52 -14.20 -4.44 -2.79
C GLU A 52 -14.48 -3.02 -2.25
N SER A 53 -15.52 -2.86 -1.43
CA SER A 53 -15.81 -1.56 -0.82
C SER A 53 -14.70 -1.11 0.12
N TYR A 54 -14.58 0.19 0.33
CA TYR A 54 -13.59 0.80 1.22
C TYR A 54 -13.66 0.20 2.61
N ASP A 55 -14.86 -0.02 3.13
CA ASP A 55 -15.07 -0.63 4.43
C ASP A 55 -14.51 -2.05 4.52
N VAL A 56 -14.66 -2.87 3.47
CA VAL A 56 -14.11 -4.22 3.43
C VAL A 56 -12.58 -4.16 3.40
N ARG A 57 -12.02 -3.38 2.48
CA ARG A 57 -10.56 -3.23 2.31
C ARG A 57 -9.91 -2.68 3.58
N SER A 58 -10.48 -1.63 4.17
CA SER A 58 -10.03 -1.00 5.40
C SER A 58 -10.10 -1.96 6.59
N LYS A 59 -11.17 -2.75 6.72
CA LYS A 59 -11.29 -3.78 7.78
C LYS A 59 -10.21 -4.86 7.63
N SER A 60 -9.98 -5.36 6.42
CA SER A 60 -8.95 -6.38 6.16
C SER A 60 -7.55 -5.88 6.51
N VAL A 61 -7.17 -4.69 6.05
CA VAL A 61 -5.89 -4.04 6.38
C VAL A 61 -5.78 -3.80 7.89
N LYS A 62 -6.81 -3.24 8.52
CA LYS A 62 -6.81 -2.96 9.96
C LYS A 62 -6.64 -4.24 10.79
N SER A 63 -7.32 -5.32 10.41
CA SER A 63 -7.24 -6.62 11.09
C SER A 63 -5.81 -7.16 11.04
N PHE A 64 -5.20 -7.16 9.86
CA PHE A 64 -3.82 -7.59 9.66
C PHE A 64 -2.83 -6.74 10.49
N CYS A 65 -2.90 -5.41 10.36
CA CYS A 65 -1.98 -4.50 11.03
C CYS A 65 -2.07 -4.53 12.57
N LYS A 66 -3.24 -4.82 13.15
CA LYS A 66 -3.38 -5.05 14.60
C LYS A 66 -2.49 -6.19 15.09
N GLY A 67 -2.31 -7.24 14.29
CA GLY A 67 -1.44 -8.37 14.61
C GLY A 67 0.06 -8.04 14.62
N LEU A 68 0.47 -6.88 14.09
CA LEU A 68 1.87 -6.46 14.00
C LEU A 68 2.36 -5.67 15.23
N GLY A 69 1.47 -5.29 16.15
CA GLY A 69 1.84 -4.74 17.46
C GLY A 69 2.45 -3.33 17.47
N LYS A 70 2.47 -2.60 16.35
CA LYS A 70 2.95 -1.20 16.30
C LYS A 70 1.81 -0.21 16.08
N ARG A 71 2.07 1.07 16.37
CA ARG A 71 1.11 2.16 16.19
C ARG A 71 0.91 2.47 14.72
N PHE A 72 -0.34 2.65 14.31
CA PHE A 72 -0.68 3.05 12.96
C PHE A 72 -1.98 3.86 12.93
N GLU A 73 -2.17 4.59 11.84
CA GLU A 73 -3.45 5.19 11.48
C GLU A 73 -3.83 4.75 10.06
N ILE A 74 -5.13 4.72 9.79
CA ILE A 74 -5.66 4.52 8.44
C ILE A 74 -6.29 5.83 7.99
N ARG A 75 -5.99 6.25 6.77
CA ARG A 75 -6.58 7.42 6.13
C ARG A 75 -7.16 7.03 4.78
N GLU A 76 -8.38 7.45 4.54
CA GLU A 76 -8.96 7.39 3.20
C GLU A 76 -8.25 8.40 2.29
N ILE A 77 -7.89 7.98 1.08
CA ILE A 77 -7.26 8.85 0.07
C ILE A 77 -8.10 8.91 -1.20
N ASN A 78 -8.24 10.11 -1.75
CA ASN A 78 -9.04 10.40 -2.94
C ASN A 78 -8.19 10.76 -4.17
N ASP A 79 -6.86 10.66 -4.04
CA ASP A 79 -5.88 10.91 -5.08
C ASP A 79 -4.58 10.10 -4.84
N PHE A 80 -3.66 10.13 -5.81
CA PHE A 80 -2.39 9.40 -5.76
C PHE A 80 -1.37 9.93 -4.75
N TYR A 81 -1.52 11.18 -4.32
CA TYR A 81 -0.58 11.85 -3.44
C TYR A 81 -1.00 11.69 -1.98
N GLY A 82 -2.30 11.80 -1.69
CA GLY A 82 -2.84 11.74 -0.35
C GLY A 82 -2.10 12.66 0.64
N PRO A 83 -1.95 12.26 1.92
CA PRO A 83 -1.25 13.08 2.91
C PRO A 83 0.25 13.21 2.63
N SER A 84 0.84 12.39 1.74
CA SER A 84 2.29 12.34 1.51
C SER A 84 2.88 13.61 0.89
N THR A 85 2.07 14.48 0.29
CA THR A 85 2.54 15.76 -0.30
C THR A 85 2.11 16.99 0.50
N ILE A 86 1.53 16.78 1.68
CA ILE A 86 1.02 17.84 2.57
C ILE A 86 1.71 17.72 3.93
N ASP A 87 1.82 16.51 4.46
CA ASP A 87 2.48 16.22 5.73
C ASP A 87 4.00 16.11 5.53
N GLY A 88 4.73 17.03 6.17
CA GLY A 88 6.19 17.10 6.11
C GLY A 88 6.89 16.05 6.99
N ASP A 89 6.15 15.37 7.88
CA ASP A 89 6.72 14.53 8.93
C ASP A 89 7.01 13.08 8.47
N PHE A 90 6.72 12.74 7.22
CA PHE A 90 7.08 11.44 6.67
C PHE A 90 8.56 11.37 6.33
N ASP A 91 9.24 10.37 6.90
CA ASP A 91 10.65 10.09 6.63
C ASP A 91 10.81 9.03 5.51
N CYS A 92 9.82 8.15 5.35
CA CYS A 92 9.89 7.01 4.45
C CYS A 92 8.55 6.75 3.76
N ILE A 93 8.62 6.30 2.52
CA ILE A 93 7.50 5.73 1.76
C ILE A 93 7.85 4.28 1.36
N VAL A 94 6.96 3.34 1.68
CA VAL A 94 7.09 1.94 1.25
C VAL A 94 6.11 1.69 0.12
N VAL A 95 6.63 1.12 -0.96
CA VAL A 95 5.89 0.86 -2.21
C VAL A 95 6.22 -0.53 -2.73
N SER A 96 5.33 -1.07 -3.55
CA SER A 96 5.67 -2.21 -4.41
C SER A 96 6.46 -1.74 -5.63
N GLU A 97 7.05 -2.69 -6.36
CA GLU A 97 7.61 -2.41 -7.69
C GLU A 97 6.60 -1.74 -8.64
N GLU A 98 5.32 -2.10 -8.56
CA GLU A 98 4.23 -1.48 -9.32
C GLU A 98 4.05 0.01 -9.02
N THR A 99 4.18 0.40 -7.75
CA THR A 99 3.93 1.77 -7.30
C THR A 99 5.20 2.61 -7.12
N ALA A 100 6.37 2.05 -7.45
CA ALA A 100 7.66 2.72 -7.31
C ALA A 100 7.77 4.01 -8.15
N LEU A 101 7.21 4.03 -9.38
CA LEU A 101 7.22 5.25 -10.19
C LEU A 101 6.39 6.37 -9.54
N ARG A 102 5.26 6.03 -8.92
CA ARG A 102 4.41 6.99 -8.21
C ARG A 102 5.09 7.59 -6.98
N ALA A 103 5.87 6.80 -6.25
CA ALA A 103 6.68 7.33 -5.15
C ALA A 103 7.74 8.34 -5.61
N LYS A 104 8.35 8.13 -6.79
CA LYS A 104 9.27 9.13 -7.39
C LYS A 104 8.53 10.43 -7.74
N GLU A 105 7.33 10.33 -8.31
CA GLU A 105 6.48 11.49 -8.60
C GLU A 105 6.11 12.25 -7.31
N ILE A 106 5.77 11.54 -6.24
CA ILE A 106 5.48 12.12 -4.93
C ILE A 106 6.70 12.90 -4.41
N ASN A 107 7.90 12.32 -4.45
CA ASN A 107 9.12 13.00 -4.03
C ASN A 107 9.42 14.24 -4.89
N ALA A 108 9.17 14.19 -6.19
CA ALA A 108 9.30 15.36 -7.07
C ALA A 108 8.31 16.48 -6.69
N VAL A 109 7.06 16.13 -6.33
CA VAL A 109 6.08 17.11 -5.83
C VAL A 109 6.50 17.66 -4.46
N ARG A 110 7.01 16.82 -3.56
CA ARG A 110 7.54 17.24 -2.25
C ARG A 110 8.67 18.26 -2.41
N PHE A 111 9.63 17.98 -3.29
CA PHE A 111 10.71 18.90 -3.61
C PHE A 111 10.20 20.27 -4.10
N LYS A 112 9.25 20.27 -5.05
CA LYS A 112 8.63 21.51 -5.55
C LYS A 112 7.91 22.31 -4.46
N LYS A 113 7.41 21.65 -3.42
CA LYS A 113 6.73 22.25 -2.27
C LYS A 113 7.68 22.61 -1.12
N GLY A 114 9.00 22.39 -1.27
CA GLY A 114 9.98 22.61 -0.20
C GLY A 114 9.92 21.57 0.93
N LEU A 115 9.27 20.43 0.71
CA LEU A 115 9.21 19.32 1.66
C LEU A 115 10.42 18.41 1.47
N ARG A 116 10.89 17.81 2.58
CA ARG A 116 12.00 16.86 2.57
C ARG A 116 11.64 15.63 1.74
N GLU A 117 12.57 15.14 0.94
CA GLU A 117 12.41 13.89 0.22
C GLU A 117 12.24 12.71 1.20
N MET A 118 11.31 11.78 0.89
CA MET A 118 11.16 10.55 1.67
C MET A 118 12.11 9.47 1.15
N VAL A 119 12.69 8.70 2.07
CA VAL A 119 13.41 7.48 1.69
C VAL A 119 12.43 6.47 1.10
N MET A 120 12.69 6.05 -0.13
CA MET A 120 11.88 5.05 -0.81
C MET A 120 12.37 3.64 -0.48
N VAL A 121 11.47 2.79 0.00
CA VAL A 121 11.71 1.35 0.16
C VAL A 121 10.79 0.61 -0.79
N VAL A 122 11.39 -0.10 -1.75
CA VAL A 122 10.66 -0.85 -2.78
C VAL A 122 10.62 -2.31 -2.39
N VAL A 123 9.42 -2.87 -2.27
CA VAL A 123 9.17 -4.28 -1.96
C VAL A 123 8.92 -5.04 -3.26
N PRO A 124 9.68 -6.11 -3.54
CA PRO A 124 9.46 -6.96 -4.70
C PRO A 124 8.05 -7.59 -4.71
N PHE A 125 7.59 -7.99 -5.89
CA PHE A 125 6.33 -8.72 -5.98
C PHE A 125 6.37 -10.03 -5.19
N ALA A 126 5.30 -10.28 -4.41
CA ALA A 126 5.04 -11.62 -3.91
C ALA A 126 4.60 -12.51 -5.07
N LEU A 127 5.27 -13.65 -5.24
CA LEU A 127 4.99 -14.58 -6.32
C LEU A 127 4.04 -15.68 -5.86
N ALA A 128 3.13 -16.06 -6.75
CA ALA A 128 2.31 -17.25 -6.64
C ALA A 128 3.13 -18.50 -6.96
N ARG A 129 2.54 -19.68 -6.77
CA ARG A 129 3.18 -20.98 -7.03
C ARG A 129 3.66 -21.16 -8.47
N ASP A 130 2.99 -20.50 -9.42
CA ASP A 130 3.36 -20.51 -10.84
C ASP A 130 4.49 -19.51 -11.20
N GLY A 131 5.08 -18.84 -10.21
CA GLY A 131 6.17 -17.89 -10.38
C GLY A 131 5.74 -16.51 -10.88
N LYS A 132 4.44 -16.28 -11.09
CA LYS A 132 3.91 -14.97 -11.49
C LYS A 132 3.48 -14.17 -10.26
N PRO A 133 3.46 -12.82 -10.34
CA PRO A 133 2.97 -11.98 -9.24
C PRO A 133 1.55 -12.35 -8.78
N ILE A 134 1.33 -12.29 -7.46
CA ILE A 134 -0.01 -12.33 -6.86
C ILE A 134 -0.69 -10.98 -7.09
N SER A 135 -1.93 -10.98 -7.59
CA SER A 135 -2.71 -9.76 -7.78
C SER A 135 -4.19 -10.00 -7.58
N SER A 136 -4.93 -8.94 -7.20
CA SER A 136 -6.38 -8.99 -7.02
C SER A 136 -7.12 -9.46 -8.27
N TYR A 137 -6.59 -9.16 -9.47
CA TYR A 137 -7.14 -9.58 -10.76
C TYR A 137 -7.12 -11.10 -10.90
N ARG A 138 -5.98 -11.74 -10.61
CA ARG A 138 -5.83 -13.19 -10.72
C ARG A 138 -6.67 -13.93 -9.68
N ILE A 139 -6.81 -13.35 -8.49
CA ILE A 139 -7.68 -13.88 -7.43
C ILE A 139 -9.14 -13.82 -7.87
N ARG A 140 -9.57 -12.68 -8.43
CA ARG A 140 -10.95 -12.52 -8.91
C ARG A 140 -11.26 -13.43 -10.10
N GLY A 141 -10.27 -13.66 -10.97
CA GLY A 141 -10.36 -14.60 -12.08
C GLY A 141 -10.36 -16.07 -11.66
N GLY A 142 -10.15 -16.38 -10.38
CA GLY A 142 -10.06 -17.75 -9.88
C GLY A 142 -8.79 -18.49 -10.34
N GLU A 143 -7.74 -17.76 -10.75
CA GLU A 143 -6.46 -18.39 -11.09
C GLU A 143 -5.71 -18.86 -9.84
N ILE A 144 -5.79 -18.08 -8.77
CA ILE A 144 -5.08 -18.29 -7.49
C ILE A 144 -5.89 -17.77 -6.30
N ASP A 145 -5.65 -18.29 -5.11
CA ASP A 145 -6.16 -17.76 -3.85
C ASP A 145 -5.32 -16.57 -3.34
N GLU A 146 -5.69 -16.00 -2.19
CA GLU A 146 -4.99 -14.86 -1.58
C GLU A 146 -3.54 -15.18 -1.13
N ARG A 147 -3.18 -16.47 -1.10
CA ARG A 147 -1.85 -16.98 -0.75
C ARG A 147 -0.99 -17.28 -1.96
N GLY A 148 -1.56 -17.22 -3.16
CA GLY A 148 -0.89 -17.55 -4.41
C GLY A 148 -0.89 -19.04 -4.74
N GLU A 149 -1.77 -19.82 -4.12
CA GLU A 149 -2.02 -21.22 -4.48
C GLU A 149 -3.13 -21.31 -5.53
N PRO A 150 -3.18 -22.34 -6.38
CA PRO A 150 -4.29 -22.53 -7.31
C PRO A 150 -5.63 -22.62 -6.58
N SER A 151 -6.64 -21.89 -7.07
CA SER A 151 -8.03 -21.95 -6.58
C SER A 151 -8.78 -23.20 -7.01
#